data_AF-A0A7V3DL94-F1
#
_entry.id   AF-A0A7V3DL94-F1
#
_cell.length_a   1.000
_cell.length_b   1.000
_cell.length_c   1.000
_cell.angle_alpha   90.00
_cell.angle_beta   90.00
_cell.angle_gamma   90.00
#
_symmetry.space_group_name_H-M   'P 1'
#
loop_
_entity.id
_entity.type
_entity.pdbx_description
1 polymer ?
#
loop_
_entity_poly.entity_id
_entity_poly.type
_entity_poly.pdbx_seq_one_letter_code
_entity_poly.pdbx_strand_id
1 'polypeptide(L)'
;MTARFTPCCFLGTTDGGRPRRSKMGSKVKSCGTVVFLWGFLSLVVWALPANSAPKVGVITEVRGTVEMIHEGEVSFRAAKQYDEVFEKDKIRTGPDGRAKILYEDDSMTILAENSAIEIRQYELTQDKKRKQSVIGLLQGKLRFIVTKFLSKESSNFRVQTPTAVLGVRGSDSVAMLEGDTTKAYHLFGDLEITNSVTGEKLVIKSGQWAIIFPDCRMICGTIGPEELKEILGFFSRLSPEEQRRYADEIQKELQQEGIEVILPLPDRESERFQKPPKPPRQEEPPGYEEGRVNQRIRR
;
A
#
# COMPACT_ATOMS: atom_id res chain seq x y z
N MET A 1 5.17 -58.51 -64.36
CA MET A 1 4.50 -57.72 -65.41
C MET A 1 5.29 -56.43 -65.56
N THR A 2 6.34 -56.42 -66.39
CA THR A 2 6.32 -55.97 -67.79
C THR A 2 5.93 -54.49 -67.88
N ALA A 3 6.92 -53.62 -68.10
CA ALA A 3 7.21 -53.02 -69.41
C ALA A 3 6.56 -51.62 -69.48
N ARG A 4 7.03 -50.58 -70.17
CA ARG A 4 8.04 -50.36 -71.21
C ARG A 4 8.07 -48.81 -71.39
N PHE A 5 9.25 -48.20 -71.52
CA PHE A 5 9.78 -47.63 -72.77
C PHE A 5 9.24 -46.24 -73.23
N THR A 6 10.08 -45.22 -73.04
CA THR A 6 10.76 -44.38 -74.08
C THR A 6 9.96 -43.41 -75.01
N PRO A 7 10.62 -42.55 -75.83
CA PRO A 7 10.43 -41.09 -75.83
C PRO A 7 10.13 -40.52 -77.25
N CYS A 8 10.22 -39.20 -77.45
CA CYS A 8 10.47 -38.48 -78.72
C CYS A 8 10.85 -37.03 -78.32
N CYS A 9 11.98 -36.39 -78.63
CA CYS A 9 12.86 -36.28 -79.80
C CYS A 9 12.19 -35.80 -81.10
N PHE A 10 12.88 -34.82 -81.72
CA PHE A 10 12.85 -34.37 -83.13
C PHE A 10 11.80 -33.32 -83.55
N LEU A 11 12.06 -32.32 -84.42
CA LEU A 11 13.18 -31.98 -85.32
C LEU A 11 12.97 -30.53 -85.84
N GLY A 12 14.06 -29.81 -86.15
CA GLY A 12 14.17 -28.86 -87.28
C GLY A 12 13.41 -27.53 -87.17
N THR A 13 13.79 -26.43 -87.81
CA THR A 13 14.73 -26.19 -88.91
C THR A 13 15.17 -24.71 -88.94
N THR A 14 16.30 -24.50 -89.61
CA THR A 14 16.96 -23.26 -90.04
C THR A 14 16.11 -22.34 -90.92
N ASP A 15 16.24 -21.03 -90.75
CA ASP A 15 16.37 -20.01 -91.82
C ASP A 15 16.69 -18.65 -91.13
N GLY A 16 17.67 -17.82 -91.49
CA GLY A 16 18.11 -17.46 -92.83
C GLY A 16 17.46 -16.14 -93.25
N GLY A 17 18.00 -14.99 -92.85
CA GLY A 17 17.45 -13.70 -93.31
C GLY A 17 18.03 -12.46 -92.63
N ARG A 18 19.04 -11.85 -93.27
CA ARG A 18 19.65 -10.56 -92.91
C ARG A 18 18.80 -9.38 -93.50
N PRO A 19 19.17 -8.11 -93.26
CA PRO A 19 18.38 -7.10 -92.55
C PRO A 19 17.62 -6.11 -93.47
N ARG A 20 16.66 -5.34 -92.93
CA ARG A 20 16.28 -4.05 -93.55
C ARG A 20 15.70 -3.02 -92.59
N ARG A 21 16.25 -1.82 -92.76
CA ARG A 21 16.01 -0.52 -92.12
C ARG A 21 14.64 0.03 -92.52
N SER A 22 13.83 0.54 -91.59
CA SER A 22 13.00 1.73 -91.84
C SER A 22 12.49 2.35 -90.54
N LYS A 23 12.49 3.67 -90.55
CA LYS A 23 11.96 4.58 -89.53
C LYS A 23 10.43 4.48 -89.51
N MET A 24 9.80 4.60 -88.34
CA MET A 24 8.72 5.56 -88.11
C MET A 24 8.39 5.62 -86.63
N GLY A 25 8.25 6.83 -86.08
CA GLY A 25 7.84 7.02 -84.70
C GLY A 25 6.36 6.73 -84.48
N SER A 26 6.01 6.37 -83.25
CA SER A 26 4.74 6.74 -82.65
C SER A 26 4.86 6.77 -81.13
N LYS A 27 4.53 7.96 -80.66
CA LYS A 27 4.16 8.45 -79.34
C LYS A 27 3.40 7.44 -78.43
N VAL A 28 3.42 7.78 -77.13
CA VAL A 28 2.52 7.37 -76.02
C VAL A 28 2.82 5.96 -75.41
N LYS A 29 2.77 5.63 -74.10
CA LYS A 29 2.13 6.17 -72.88
C LYS A 29 2.96 5.89 -71.61
N SER A 30 2.81 6.81 -70.65
CA SER A 30 3.18 6.71 -69.23
C SER A 30 2.87 5.34 -68.60
N CYS A 31 3.87 4.72 -67.98
CA CYS A 31 3.72 3.54 -67.12
C CYS A 31 4.70 3.72 -65.95
N GLY A 32 4.25 4.38 -64.89
CA GLY A 32 5.13 4.74 -63.78
C GLY A 32 4.38 5.22 -62.55
N THR A 33 3.32 4.53 -62.12
CA THR A 33 2.58 4.90 -60.90
C THR A 33 1.70 3.76 -60.37
N VAL A 34 2.19 2.52 -60.27
CA VAL A 34 1.41 1.44 -59.61
C VAL A 34 2.20 0.66 -58.55
N VAL A 35 3.53 0.72 -58.54
CA VAL A 35 4.34 -0.09 -57.60
C VAL A 35 4.58 0.62 -56.25
N PHE A 36 4.31 1.92 -56.14
CA PHE A 36 4.53 2.69 -54.89
C PHE A 36 3.33 2.74 -53.93
N LEU A 37 2.17 2.19 -54.30
CA LEU A 37 0.95 2.23 -53.48
C LEU A 37 0.71 0.98 -52.62
N TRP A 38 1.53 -0.07 -52.77
CA TRP A 38 1.46 -1.30 -51.96
C TRP A 38 2.53 -1.39 -50.86
N GLY A 39 3.51 -0.49 -50.86
CA GLY A 39 4.54 -0.42 -49.80
C GLY A 39 4.14 0.46 -48.60
N PHE A 40 3.07 1.26 -48.72
CA PHE A 40 2.66 2.21 -47.69
C PHE A 40 1.50 1.72 -46.80
N LEU A 41 0.90 0.57 -47.12
CA LEU A 41 -0.24 0.00 -46.38
C LEU A 41 0.15 -1.04 -45.31
N SER A 42 1.46 -1.30 -45.12
CA SER A 42 1.95 -2.32 -44.17
C SER A 42 2.53 -1.74 -42.86
N LEU A 43 2.27 -0.46 -42.57
CA LEU A 43 2.69 0.22 -41.33
C LEU A 43 1.50 0.65 -40.48
N VAL A 44 0.40 -0.11 -40.53
CA VAL A 44 -0.59 -0.09 -39.45
C VAL A 44 0.03 -0.85 -38.29
N VAL A 45 0.89 -0.17 -37.53
CA VAL A 45 1.28 -0.56 -36.20
C VAL A 45 -0.02 -0.66 -35.42
N TRP A 46 -0.46 -1.88 -35.13
CA TRP A 46 -1.55 -2.13 -34.20
C TRP A 46 -1.07 -1.63 -32.84
N ALA A 47 -1.42 -0.39 -32.51
CA ALA A 47 -1.30 0.13 -31.17
C ALA A 47 -2.21 -0.75 -30.30
N LEU A 48 -1.61 -1.71 -29.61
CA LEU A 48 -2.31 -2.46 -28.58
C LEU A 48 -2.82 -1.43 -27.57
N PRO A 49 -4.12 -1.45 -27.21
CA PRO A 49 -4.61 -0.60 -26.15
C PRO A 49 -3.78 -0.95 -24.90
N ALA A 50 -3.01 0.01 -24.42
CA ALA A 50 -2.42 -0.06 -23.09
C ALA A 50 -3.60 0.01 -22.12
N ASN A 51 -4.12 -1.14 -21.72
CA ASN A 51 -5.09 -1.25 -20.64
C ASN A 51 -4.38 -0.81 -19.36
N SER A 52 -4.40 0.50 -19.10
CA SER A 52 -4.00 1.03 -17.80
C SER A 52 -4.94 0.44 -16.76
N ALA A 53 -4.39 -0.24 -15.76
CA ALA A 53 -5.17 -0.69 -14.63
C ALA A 53 -5.93 0.51 -14.03
N PRO A 54 -7.20 0.35 -13.63
CA PRO A 54 -7.93 1.43 -13.00
C PRO A 54 -7.25 1.80 -11.69
N LYS A 55 -7.06 3.10 -11.47
CA LYS A 55 -6.58 3.65 -10.22
C LYS A 55 -7.51 3.25 -9.07
N VAL A 56 -6.93 2.79 -7.97
CA VAL A 56 -7.67 2.36 -6.78
C VAL A 56 -7.54 3.33 -5.62
N GLY A 57 -6.48 4.15 -5.61
CA GLY A 57 -6.22 5.11 -4.54
C GLY A 57 -4.99 5.97 -4.80
N VAL A 58 -4.58 6.68 -3.75
CA VAL A 58 -3.46 7.62 -3.76
C VAL A 58 -2.73 7.62 -2.42
N ILE A 59 -1.41 7.72 -2.46
CA ILE A 59 -0.60 7.87 -1.25
C ILE A 59 -0.71 9.32 -0.77
N THR A 60 -1.42 9.56 0.34
CA THR A 60 -1.64 10.92 0.89
C THR A 60 -0.54 11.37 1.84
N GLU A 61 0.24 10.43 2.38
CA GLU A 61 1.34 10.71 3.29
C GLU A 61 2.49 9.75 3.04
N VAL A 62 3.70 10.30 2.92
CA VAL A 62 4.97 9.56 2.89
C VAL A 62 5.89 10.18 3.93
N ARG A 63 6.44 9.35 4.82
CA ARG A 63 7.44 9.75 5.81
C ARG A 63 8.53 8.69 5.89
N GLY A 64 9.78 9.13 6.01
CA GLY A 64 10.94 8.24 6.06
C GLY A 64 11.03 7.40 4.80
N THR A 65 11.50 6.17 4.94
CA THR A 65 11.66 5.25 3.82
C THR A 65 10.33 4.60 3.44
N VAL A 66 9.76 4.97 2.31
CA VAL A 66 8.59 4.30 1.70
C VAL A 66 8.91 3.99 0.26
N GLU A 67 8.66 2.76 -0.13
CA GLU A 67 8.89 2.28 -1.48
C GLU A 67 7.65 1.60 -2.03
N MET A 68 7.47 1.69 -3.33
CA MET A 68 6.38 1.03 -4.04
C MET A 68 6.87 0.43 -5.35
N ILE A 69 6.11 -0.53 -5.87
CA ILE A 69 6.34 -1.15 -7.17
C ILE A 69 4.99 -1.44 -7.80
N HIS A 70 4.86 -1.10 -9.09
CA HIS A 70 3.66 -1.41 -9.86
C HIS A 70 3.71 -2.82 -10.45
N GLU A 71 2.55 -3.38 -10.79
CA GLU A 71 2.51 -4.64 -11.52
C GLU A 71 3.32 -4.53 -12.83
N GLY A 72 4.24 -5.48 -13.05
CA GLY A 72 5.08 -5.53 -14.24
C GLY A 72 6.39 -4.74 -14.14
N GLU A 73 6.59 -3.96 -13.08
CA GLU A 73 7.89 -3.35 -12.79
C GLU A 73 8.85 -4.36 -12.15
N VAL A 74 10.15 -4.13 -12.31
CA VAL A 74 11.21 -5.07 -11.90
C VAL A 74 11.82 -4.68 -10.54
N SER A 75 11.68 -3.44 -10.11
CA SER A 75 12.32 -2.93 -8.90
C SER A 75 11.44 -1.93 -8.16
N PHE A 76 11.51 -1.97 -6.83
CA PHE A 76 10.92 -0.94 -5.98
C PHE A 76 11.54 0.43 -6.25
N ARG A 77 10.69 1.46 -6.25
CA ARG A 77 11.08 2.87 -6.31
C ARG A 77 10.60 3.58 -5.04
N ALA A 78 11.24 4.69 -4.70
CA ALA A 78 10.75 5.56 -3.64
C ALA A 78 9.33 6.04 -3.97
N ALA A 79 8.41 5.84 -3.03
CA ALA A 79 7.05 6.37 -3.13
C ALA A 79 7.06 7.87 -2.82
N LYS A 80 6.21 8.61 -3.51
CA LYS A 80 6.02 10.05 -3.31
C LYS A 80 4.60 10.32 -2.84
N GLN A 81 4.45 11.45 -2.15
CA GLN A 81 3.12 11.95 -1.87
C GLN A 81 2.38 12.20 -3.19
N TYR A 82 1.12 11.78 -3.22
CA TYR A 82 0.23 11.79 -4.37
C TYR A 82 0.54 10.77 -5.47
N ASP A 83 1.44 9.81 -5.23
CA ASP A 83 1.58 8.67 -6.12
C ASP A 83 0.27 7.88 -6.18
N GLU A 84 -0.12 7.52 -7.41
CA GLU A 84 -1.30 6.72 -7.66
C GLU A 84 -1.03 5.27 -7.28
N VAL A 85 -2.06 4.64 -6.71
CA VAL A 85 -2.03 3.22 -6.35
C VAL A 85 -2.99 2.49 -7.27
N PHE A 86 -2.55 1.36 -7.78
CA PHE A 86 -3.28 0.46 -8.66
C PHE A 86 -3.46 -0.91 -8.03
N GLU A 87 -4.33 -1.73 -8.61
CA GLU A 87 -4.42 -3.13 -8.26
C GLU A 87 -3.07 -3.83 -8.52
N LYS A 88 -2.71 -4.75 -7.61
CA LYS A 88 -1.47 -5.53 -7.53
C LYS A 88 -0.20 -4.74 -7.22
N ASP A 89 -0.32 -3.45 -6.91
CA ASP A 89 0.79 -2.69 -6.37
C ASP A 89 1.24 -3.26 -5.02
N LYS A 90 2.55 -3.21 -4.79
CA LYS A 90 3.15 -3.51 -3.48
C LYS A 90 3.76 -2.25 -2.91
N ILE A 91 3.48 -1.99 -1.64
CA ILE A 91 3.99 -0.84 -0.91
C ILE A 91 4.69 -1.36 0.34
N ARG A 92 5.89 -0.87 0.63
CA ARG A 92 6.66 -1.21 1.83
C ARG A 92 7.25 0.00 2.51
N THR A 93 7.42 -0.09 3.81
CA THR A 93 8.02 0.93 4.68
C THR A 93 9.26 0.38 5.36
N GLY A 94 10.28 1.22 5.50
CA GLY A 94 11.49 0.92 6.28
C GLY A 94 11.32 1.16 7.78
N PRO A 95 12.41 1.12 8.57
CA PRO A 95 12.38 1.31 10.02
C PRO A 95 11.91 2.70 10.48
N ASP A 96 12.05 3.71 9.63
CA ASP A 96 11.58 5.08 9.85
C ASP A 96 10.35 5.42 8.97
N GLY A 97 9.87 4.43 8.23
CA GLY A 97 8.90 4.56 7.16
C GLY A 97 7.45 4.59 7.65
N ARG A 98 6.65 5.47 7.09
CA ARG A 98 5.19 5.49 7.28
C ARG A 98 4.50 5.94 6.00
N ALA A 99 3.44 5.25 5.63
CA ALA A 99 2.65 5.57 4.46
C ALA A 99 1.16 5.61 4.82
N LYS A 100 0.43 6.56 4.23
CA LYS A 100 -1.04 6.62 4.28
C LYS A 100 -1.58 6.54 2.87
N ILE A 101 -2.52 5.64 2.64
CA ILE A 101 -3.17 5.44 1.36
C ILE A 101 -4.65 5.78 1.54
N LEU A 102 -5.15 6.70 0.73
CA LEU A 102 -6.58 7.00 0.61
C LEU A 102 -7.09 6.32 -0.66
N TYR A 103 -8.10 5.48 -0.52
CA TYR A 103 -8.73 4.79 -1.64
C TYR A 103 -9.89 5.62 -2.21
N GLU A 104 -10.29 5.31 -3.43
CA GLU A 104 -11.37 6.02 -4.14
C GLU A 104 -12.77 5.85 -3.49
N ASP A 105 -12.92 4.92 -2.55
CA ASP A 105 -14.13 4.69 -1.75
C ASP A 105 -14.05 5.32 -0.34
N ASP A 106 -13.21 6.34 -0.18
CA ASP A 106 -12.94 7.07 1.05
C ASP A 106 -12.41 6.22 2.21
N SER A 107 -12.07 4.95 1.97
CA SER A 107 -11.39 4.12 2.96
C SER A 107 -9.91 4.48 3.00
N MET A 108 -9.27 4.18 4.12
CA MET A 108 -7.88 4.56 4.35
C MET A 108 -7.09 3.42 4.98
N THR A 109 -5.86 3.23 4.53
CA THR A 109 -4.88 2.38 5.20
C THR A 109 -3.66 3.18 5.62
N ILE A 110 -3.10 2.81 6.77
CA ILE A 110 -1.90 3.42 7.32
C ILE A 110 -0.92 2.29 7.63
N LEU A 111 0.25 2.33 7.00
CA LEU A 111 1.35 1.40 7.22
C LEU A 111 2.28 2.00 8.27
N ALA A 112 2.60 1.25 9.32
CA ALA A 112 3.62 1.63 10.30
C ALA A 112 5.03 1.32 9.77
N GLU A 113 6.07 1.47 10.60
CA GLU A 113 7.43 1.04 10.23
C GLU A 113 7.52 -0.46 9.92
N ASN A 114 8.50 -0.84 9.09
CA ASN A 114 8.79 -2.24 8.73
C ASN A 114 7.57 -3.03 8.24
N SER A 115 6.73 -2.39 7.44
CA SER A 115 5.47 -2.96 6.98
C SER A 115 5.46 -3.14 5.47
N ALA A 116 4.80 -4.18 4.99
CA ALA A 116 4.66 -4.46 3.57
C ALA A 116 3.24 -4.92 3.27
N ILE A 117 2.62 -4.32 2.26
CA ILE A 117 1.29 -4.70 1.79
C ILE A 117 1.27 -4.92 0.28
N GLU A 118 0.24 -5.62 -0.16
CA GLU A 118 -0.11 -5.82 -1.57
C GLU A 118 -1.59 -5.54 -1.76
N ILE A 119 -1.93 -4.70 -2.75
CA ILE A 119 -3.33 -4.45 -3.11
C ILE A 119 -3.79 -5.56 -4.06
N ARG A 120 -4.20 -6.72 -3.54
CA ARG A 120 -4.47 -7.89 -4.39
C ARG A 120 -5.65 -7.73 -5.33
N GLN A 121 -6.70 -7.06 -4.85
CA GLN A 121 -7.92 -6.82 -5.63
C GLN A 121 -8.61 -5.57 -5.13
N TYR A 122 -9.11 -4.73 -6.04
CA TYR A 122 -9.91 -3.56 -5.66
C TYR A 122 -10.93 -3.22 -6.75
N GLU A 123 -12.16 -3.67 -6.54
CA GLU A 123 -13.28 -3.46 -7.45
C GLU A 123 -14.23 -2.38 -6.90
N LEU A 124 -14.46 -1.37 -7.73
CA LEU A 124 -15.37 -0.26 -7.49
C LEU A 124 -16.55 -0.34 -8.48
N THR A 125 -17.73 0.13 -8.04
CA THR A 125 -18.84 0.43 -8.93
C THR A 125 -18.59 1.72 -9.71
N GLN A 126 -19.46 2.03 -10.69
CA GLN A 126 -19.41 3.29 -11.44
C GLN A 126 -19.50 4.53 -10.52
N ASP A 127 -20.21 4.42 -9.40
CA ASP A 127 -20.35 5.48 -8.40
C ASP A 127 -19.20 5.49 -7.36
N LYS A 128 -18.06 4.84 -7.67
CA LYS A 128 -16.91 4.67 -6.78
C LYS A 128 -17.21 3.99 -5.44
N LYS A 129 -18.30 3.23 -5.36
CA LYS A 129 -18.57 2.42 -4.16
C LYS A 129 -17.81 1.11 -4.25
N ARG A 130 -17.17 0.71 -3.16
CA ARG A 130 -16.47 -0.58 -3.11
C ARG A 130 -17.42 -1.75 -3.22
N LYS A 131 -17.15 -2.60 -4.21
CA LYS A 131 -17.78 -3.92 -4.37
C LYS A 131 -16.97 -4.98 -3.63
N GLN A 132 -15.67 -5.03 -3.91
CA GLN A 132 -14.74 -5.99 -3.30
C GLN A 132 -13.36 -5.34 -3.16
N SER A 133 -12.70 -5.55 -2.03
CA SER A 133 -11.29 -5.22 -1.87
C SER A 133 -10.58 -6.27 -1.03
N VAL A 134 -9.36 -6.57 -1.43
CA VAL A 134 -8.48 -7.54 -0.77
C VAL A 134 -7.10 -6.91 -0.66
N ILE A 135 -6.67 -6.65 0.57
CA ILE A 135 -5.34 -6.15 0.89
C ILE A 135 -4.57 -7.27 1.57
N GLY A 136 -3.45 -7.69 0.99
CA GLY A 136 -2.53 -8.61 1.64
C GLY A 136 -1.59 -7.85 2.58
N LEU A 137 -1.62 -8.13 3.87
CA LEU A 137 -0.58 -7.73 4.81
C LEU A 137 0.52 -8.80 4.77
N LEU A 138 1.66 -8.45 4.19
CA LEU A 138 2.80 -9.34 4.00
C LEU A 138 3.75 -9.32 5.18
N GLN A 139 3.85 -8.16 5.86
CA GLN A 139 4.70 -7.97 7.04
C GLN A 139 4.26 -6.71 7.81
N GLY A 140 4.51 -6.68 9.12
CA GLY A 140 4.46 -5.46 9.92
C GLY A 140 3.05 -5.10 10.39
N LYS A 141 2.71 -3.82 10.42
CA LYS A 141 1.49 -3.31 11.05
C LYS A 141 0.70 -2.43 10.08
N LEU A 142 -0.61 -2.66 10.03
CA LEU A 142 -1.54 -1.98 9.15
C LEU A 142 -2.77 -1.55 9.95
N ARG A 143 -3.04 -0.24 9.99
CA ARG A 143 -4.35 0.26 10.40
C ARG A 143 -5.21 0.46 9.17
N PHE A 144 -6.46 0.05 9.23
CA PHE A 144 -7.42 0.18 8.15
C PHE A 144 -8.71 0.76 8.70
N ILE A 145 -9.08 1.92 8.15
CA ILE A 145 -10.28 2.67 8.47
C ILE A 145 -11.18 2.57 7.25
N VAL A 146 -12.28 1.84 7.40
CA VAL A 146 -13.11 1.42 6.28
C VAL A 146 -14.44 2.16 6.35
N THR A 147 -14.79 2.85 5.29
CA THR A 147 -16.07 3.58 5.21
C THR A 147 -17.22 2.58 5.10
N LYS A 148 -18.29 2.85 5.87
CA LYS A 148 -19.53 2.07 5.84
C LYS A 148 -20.41 2.54 4.70
N PHE A 149 -20.69 1.65 3.75
CA PHE A 149 -21.70 1.90 2.72
C PHE A 149 -23.00 1.17 3.05
N LEU A 150 -24.13 1.86 2.96
CA LEU A 150 -25.48 1.30 3.15
C LEU A 150 -25.99 0.56 1.89
N SER A 151 -25.11 0.14 0.98
CA SER A 151 -25.53 -0.51 -0.26
C SER A 151 -26.11 -1.90 0.00
N LYS A 152 -27.14 -2.27 -0.77
CA LYS A 152 -27.76 -3.61 -0.76
C LYS A 152 -26.77 -4.72 -1.15
N GLU A 153 -25.74 -4.39 -1.93
CA GLU A 153 -24.65 -5.31 -2.24
C GLU A 153 -23.65 -5.33 -1.09
N SER A 154 -23.26 -6.53 -0.65
CA SER A 154 -22.28 -6.75 0.41
C SER A 154 -20.91 -6.19 -0.01
N SER A 155 -20.63 -4.94 0.34
CA SER A 155 -19.29 -4.36 0.20
C SER A 155 -18.33 -5.11 1.12
N ASN A 156 -17.37 -5.83 0.54
CA ASN A 156 -16.43 -6.64 1.29
C ASN A 156 -15.06 -5.97 1.27
N PHE A 157 -14.61 -5.46 2.42
CA PHE A 157 -13.22 -5.09 2.63
C PHE A 157 -12.54 -6.19 3.44
N ARG A 158 -11.44 -6.73 2.90
CA ARG A 158 -10.71 -7.84 3.52
C ARG A 158 -9.23 -7.53 3.62
N VAL A 159 -8.67 -7.73 4.80
CA VAL A 159 -7.22 -7.80 5.01
C VAL A 159 -6.82 -9.26 5.16
N GLN A 160 -5.92 -9.73 4.31
CA GLN A 160 -5.42 -11.10 4.32
C GLN A 160 -4.02 -11.14 4.92
N THR A 161 -3.82 -12.11 5.79
CA THR A 161 -2.52 -12.49 6.36
C THR A 161 -2.29 -13.98 6.07
N PRO A 162 -1.08 -14.53 6.32
CA PRO A 162 -0.84 -15.96 6.18
C PRO A 162 -1.83 -16.83 6.96
N THR A 163 -2.24 -16.41 8.16
CA THR A 163 -3.07 -17.22 9.08
C THR A 163 -4.53 -16.79 9.17
N ALA A 164 -4.89 -15.58 8.75
CA ALA A 164 -6.26 -15.08 8.88
C ALA A 164 -6.71 -14.15 7.75
N VAL A 165 -8.02 -14.13 7.53
CA VAL A 165 -8.75 -13.15 6.73
C VAL A 165 -9.60 -12.30 7.66
N LEU A 166 -9.32 -11.00 7.70
CA LEU A 166 -10.03 -9.98 8.46
C LEU A 166 -11.05 -9.31 7.56
N GLY A 167 -12.32 -9.67 7.69
CA GLY A 167 -13.44 -9.10 6.95
C GLY A 167 -14.13 -8.00 7.75
N VAL A 168 -14.27 -6.82 7.14
CA VAL A 168 -14.86 -5.66 7.82
C VAL A 168 -15.97 -4.98 7.05
N ARG A 169 -16.88 -4.38 7.83
CA ARG A 169 -18.03 -3.62 7.35
C ARG A 169 -18.15 -2.29 8.09
N GLY A 170 -17.36 -1.31 7.69
CA GLY A 170 -17.41 0.01 8.33
C GLY A 170 -16.74 0.00 9.70
N SER A 171 -15.41 -0.06 9.73
CA SER A 171 -14.66 -0.31 10.95
C SER A 171 -13.37 0.49 11.03
N ASP A 172 -12.86 0.66 12.23
CA ASP A 172 -11.48 1.05 12.50
C ASP A 172 -10.76 -0.10 13.20
N SER A 173 -9.69 -0.62 12.60
CA SER A 173 -9.01 -1.81 13.09
C SER A 173 -7.53 -1.79 12.73
N VAL A 174 -6.75 -2.52 13.51
CA VAL A 174 -5.32 -2.71 13.31
C VAL A 174 -5.03 -4.20 13.14
N ALA A 175 -4.26 -4.53 12.12
CA ALA A 175 -3.65 -5.84 11.93
C ALA A 175 -2.15 -5.74 12.13
N MET A 176 -1.57 -6.69 12.86
CA MET A 176 -0.14 -6.84 13.03
C MET A 176 0.26 -8.27 12.67
N LEU A 177 1.34 -8.40 11.91
CA LEU A 177 1.90 -9.68 11.51
C LEU A 177 3.29 -9.83 12.12
N GLU A 178 3.40 -10.74 13.08
CA GLU A 178 4.63 -11.09 13.79
C GLU A 178 5.01 -12.54 13.46
N GLY A 179 5.98 -12.71 12.54
CA GLY A 179 6.20 -13.99 11.89
C GLY A 179 4.94 -14.42 11.13
N ASP A 180 4.43 -15.61 11.42
CA ASP A 180 3.17 -16.10 10.85
C ASP A 180 1.96 -15.84 11.78
N THR A 181 2.17 -15.21 12.93
CA THR A 181 1.10 -14.90 13.89
C THR A 181 0.42 -13.60 13.53
N THR A 182 -0.91 -13.64 13.37
CA THR A 182 -1.72 -12.44 13.13
C THR A 182 -2.33 -11.98 14.43
N LYS A 183 -2.08 -10.72 14.80
CA LYS A 183 -2.80 -10.02 15.87
C LYS A 183 -3.74 -9.00 15.26
N ALA A 184 -4.99 -9.02 15.67
CA ALA A 184 -6.00 -8.08 15.22
C ALA A 184 -6.55 -7.32 16.43
N TYR A 185 -6.63 -6.01 16.32
CA TYR A 185 -7.19 -5.11 17.32
C TYR A 185 -8.35 -4.36 16.70
N HIS A 186 -9.51 -4.44 17.33
CA HIS A 186 -10.73 -3.83 16.83
C HIS A 186 -11.08 -2.59 17.65
N LEU A 187 -11.02 -1.42 17.03
CA LEU A 187 -11.25 -0.15 17.71
C LEU A 187 -12.72 0.23 17.65
N PHE A 188 -13.34 0.09 16.48
CA PHE A 188 -14.73 0.45 16.25
C PHE A 188 -15.38 -0.39 15.15
N GLY A 189 -16.65 -0.75 15.34
CA GLY A 189 -17.52 -1.40 14.35
C GLY A 189 -17.73 -2.90 14.62
N ASP A 190 -17.79 -3.69 13.54
CA ASP A 190 -17.74 -5.15 13.60
C ASP A 190 -16.57 -5.67 12.75
N LEU A 191 -15.80 -6.61 13.32
CA LEU A 191 -14.71 -7.31 12.64
C LEU A 191 -14.94 -8.82 12.69
N GLU A 192 -15.08 -9.43 11.51
CA GLU A 192 -15.12 -10.88 11.34
C GLU A 192 -13.72 -11.38 10.96
N ILE A 193 -13.19 -12.31 11.75
CA ILE A 193 -11.92 -12.95 11.55
C ILE A 193 -12.20 -14.38 11.10
N THR A 194 -11.64 -14.79 9.97
CA THR A 194 -11.70 -16.17 9.51
C THR A 194 -10.29 -16.74 9.50
N ASN A 195 -10.07 -17.87 10.15
CA ASN A 195 -8.80 -18.59 10.05
C ASN A 195 -8.62 -19.08 8.60
N SER A 196 -7.50 -18.72 7.97
CA SER A 196 -7.23 -19.03 6.56
C SER A 196 -7.08 -20.53 6.29
N VAL A 197 -6.74 -21.33 7.31
CA VAL A 197 -6.50 -22.77 7.21
C VAL A 197 -7.75 -23.57 7.56
N THR A 198 -8.38 -23.29 8.70
CA THR A 198 -9.54 -24.08 9.18
C THR A 198 -10.88 -23.58 8.65
N GLY A 199 -10.96 -22.32 8.21
CA GLY A 199 -12.21 -21.66 7.87
C GLY A 199 -13.08 -21.30 9.08
N GLU A 200 -12.60 -21.55 10.30
CA GLU A 200 -13.29 -21.17 11.53
C GLU A 200 -13.40 -19.66 11.64
N LYS A 201 -14.56 -19.18 12.12
CA LYS A 201 -14.87 -17.76 12.22
C LYS A 201 -14.95 -17.31 13.67
N LEU A 202 -14.37 -16.15 13.93
CA LEU A 202 -14.43 -15.42 15.18
C LEU A 202 -14.87 -13.99 14.88
N VAL A 203 -15.94 -13.54 15.51
CA VAL A 203 -16.36 -12.13 15.43
C VAL A 203 -15.91 -11.44 16.72
N ILE A 204 -15.18 -10.34 16.61
CA ILE A 204 -14.77 -9.52 17.75
C ILE A 204 -15.46 -8.15 17.69
N LYS A 205 -15.79 -7.61 18.86
CA LYS A 205 -16.46 -6.33 19.08
C LYS A 205 -15.46 -5.21 19.35
N SER A 206 -15.92 -3.96 19.23
CA SER A 206 -15.13 -2.78 19.55
C SER A 206 -14.45 -2.93 20.92
N GLY A 207 -13.18 -2.59 21.01
CA GLY A 207 -12.39 -2.76 22.23
C GLY A 207 -11.90 -4.17 22.48
N GLN A 208 -12.02 -5.10 21.53
CA GLN A 208 -11.47 -6.45 21.64
C GLN A 208 -10.29 -6.68 20.69
N TRP A 209 -9.47 -7.67 21.03
CA TRP A 209 -8.40 -8.16 20.19
C TRP A 209 -8.51 -9.67 19.98
N ALA A 210 -7.86 -10.15 18.93
CA ALA A 210 -7.68 -11.57 18.68
C ALA A 210 -6.26 -11.87 18.19
N ILE A 211 -5.73 -13.03 18.58
CA ILE A 211 -4.47 -13.56 18.08
C ILE A 211 -4.76 -14.90 17.40
N ILE A 212 -4.28 -15.02 16.17
CA ILE A 212 -4.43 -16.19 15.32
C ILE A 212 -3.04 -16.77 15.11
N PHE A 213 -2.82 -17.94 15.68
CA PHE A 213 -1.54 -18.65 15.62
C PHE A 213 -1.43 -19.52 14.37
N PRO A 214 -0.21 -19.85 13.92
CA PRO A 214 0.02 -20.78 12.80
C PRO A 214 -0.50 -22.20 13.03
N ASP A 215 -0.61 -22.61 14.29
CA ASP A 215 -1.22 -23.89 14.71
C ASP A 215 -2.76 -23.85 14.71
N CYS A 216 -3.33 -22.82 14.09
CA CYS A 216 -4.75 -22.56 13.94
C CYS A 216 -5.52 -22.19 15.21
N ARG A 217 -4.84 -22.06 16.36
CA ARG A 217 -5.51 -21.57 17.58
C ARG A 217 -5.88 -20.10 17.43
N MET A 218 -7.09 -19.77 17.87
CA MET A 218 -7.56 -18.39 18.00
C MET A 218 -7.82 -18.10 19.48
N ILE A 219 -7.25 -17.00 19.97
CA ILE A 219 -7.53 -16.47 21.30
C ILE A 219 -8.02 -15.03 21.15
N CYS A 220 -8.92 -14.60 22.04
CA CYS A 220 -9.42 -13.24 22.06
C CYS A 220 -9.44 -12.69 23.48
N GLY A 221 -9.46 -11.36 23.57
CA GLY A 221 -9.51 -10.64 24.84
C GLY A 221 -9.96 -9.21 24.64
N THR A 222 -9.93 -8.45 25.73
CA THR A 222 -10.28 -7.03 25.75
C THR A 222 -9.01 -6.21 25.69
N ILE A 223 -9.02 -5.14 24.89
CA ILE A 223 -7.91 -4.20 24.76
C ILE A 223 -7.77 -3.44 26.06
N GLY A 224 -6.58 -3.52 26.65
CA GLY A 224 -6.21 -2.71 27.80
C GLY A 224 -5.88 -1.26 27.40
N PRO A 225 -5.94 -0.30 28.33
CA PRO A 225 -5.54 1.10 28.14
C PRO A 225 -4.12 1.31 27.59
N GLU A 226 -3.14 0.65 28.19
CA GLU A 226 -1.73 0.77 27.78
C GLU A 226 -1.49 0.09 26.44
N GLU A 227 -2.16 -1.03 26.20
CA GLU A 227 -2.12 -1.72 24.91
C GLU A 227 -2.75 -0.85 23.80
N LEU A 228 -3.89 -0.22 24.06
CA LEU A 228 -4.52 0.73 23.13
C LEU A 228 -3.56 1.89 22.80
N LYS A 229 -2.90 2.45 23.81
CA LYS A 229 -1.92 3.53 23.65
C LYS A 229 -0.74 3.10 22.80
N GLU A 230 -0.21 1.90 23.04
CA GLU A 230 0.88 1.33 22.24
C GLU A 230 0.47 1.14 20.78
N ILE A 231 -0.69 0.52 20.54
CA ILE A 231 -1.24 0.27 19.21
C ILE A 231 -1.42 1.58 18.43
N LEU A 232 -2.05 2.57 19.06
CA LEU A 232 -2.25 3.88 18.45
C LEU A 232 -0.93 4.63 18.25
N GLY A 233 0.07 4.40 19.11
CA GLY A 233 1.43 4.93 18.99
C GLY A 233 2.10 4.59 17.65
N PHE A 234 1.88 3.38 17.12
CA PHE A 234 2.46 2.97 15.83
C PHE A 234 1.95 3.80 14.63
N PHE A 235 0.72 4.31 14.69
CA PHE A 235 0.06 4.97 13.54
C PHE A 235 -0.13 6.48 13.72
N SER A 236 -0.13 6.95 14.95
CA SER A 236 -0.41 8.35 15.27
C SER A 236 0.76 9.27 14.89
N ARG A 237 0.45 10.40 14.22
CA ARG A 237 1.23 11.65 14.39
C ARG A 237 0.97 12.29 15.74
N LEU A 238 -0.09 11.85 16.41
CA LEU A 238 -0.82 12.60 17.40
C LEU A 238 0.06 12.96 18.58
N SER A 239 0.12 14.25 18.89
CA SER A 239 0.56 14.66 20.21
C SER A 239 -0.32 13.93 21.24
N PRO A 240 0.18 13.69 22.47
CA PRO A 240 -0.59 13.04 23.52
C PRO A 240 -2.03 13.59 23.70
N GLU A 241 -2.28 14.86 23.34
CA GLU A 241 -3.58 15.51 23.40
C GLU A 241 -4.61 14.97 22.39
N GLU A 242 -4.20 14.67 21.16
CA GLU A 242 -5.13 14.16 20.14
C GLU A 242 -5.37 12.66 20.33
N GLN A 243 -4.41 11.92 20.90
CA GLN A 243 -4.61 10.54 21.36
C GLN A 243 -5.66 10.49 22.47
N ARG A 244 -5.61 11.42 23.43
CA ARG A 244 -6.63 11.58 24.47
C ARG A 244 -8.00 11.87 23.86
N ARG A 245 -8.10 12.79 22.89
CA ARG A 245 -9.37 13.11 22.23
C ARG A 245 -10.00 11.92 21.53
N TYR A 246 -9.18 11.13 20.82
CA TYR A 246 -9.65 9.93 20.11
C TYR A 246 -10.03 8.80 21.09
N ALA A 247 -9.27 8.62 22.18
CA ALA A 247 -9.61 7.68 23.25
C ALA A 247 -10.91 8.09 23.97
N ASP A 248 -11.09 9.39 24.27
CA ASP A 248 -12.31 9.94 24.88
C ASP A 248 -13.54 9.77 23.97
N GLU A 249 -13.36 9.86 22.64
CA GLU A 249 -14.41 9.67 21.65
C GLU A 249 -14.83 8.20 21.55
N ILE A 250 -13.87 7.28 21.44
CA ILE A 250 -14.13 5.83 21.50
C ILE A 250 -14.80 5.46 22.83
N GLN A 251 -14.31 5.99 23.95
CA GLN A 251 -14.87 5.64 25.25
C GLN A 251 -16.29 6.17 25.46
N LYS A 252 -16.63 7.32 24.87
CA LYS A 252 -18.03 7.80 24.81
C LYS A 252 -18.92 6.90 23.96
N GLU A 253 -18.42 6.41 22.83
CA GLU A 253 -19.17 5.45 22.00
C GLU A 253 -19.36 4.10 22.72
N LEU A 254 -18.32 3.58 23.37
CA LEU A 254 -18.40 2.34 24.16
C LEU A 254 -19.35 2.45 25.37
N GLN A 255 -19.40 3.63 26.02
CA GLN A 255 -20.36 3.92 27.08
C GLN A 255 -21.80 4.01 26.57
N GLN A 256 -22.01 4.53 25.35
CA GLN A 256 -23.33 4.56 24.71
C GLN A 256 -23.84 3.17 24.33
N GLU A 257 -22.92 2.21 24.10
CA GLU A 257 -23.24 0.79 23.90
C GLU A 257 -23.35 -0.02 25.21
N GLY A 258 -23.19 0.62 26.38
CA GLY A 258 -23.37 -0.01 27.69
C GLY A 258 -22.23 -0.93 28.14
N ILE A 259 -21.03 -0.77 27.56
CA ILE A 259 -19.84 -1.55 27.91
C ILE A 259 -18.95 -0.71 28.85
N GLU A 260 -18.84 -1.12 30.10
CA GLU A 260 -18.02 -0.42 31.10
C GLU A 260 -16.54 -0.83 30.95
N VAL A 261 -15.78 -0.06 30.15
CA VAL A 261 -14.32 -0.16 30.08
C VAL A 261 -13.72 1.07 30.75
N ILE A 262 -12.99 0.87 31.85
CA ILE A 262 -12.20 1.93 32.50
C ILE A 262 -10.82 1.93 31.82
N LEU A 263 -10.64 2.76 30.79
CA LEU A 263 -9.32 3.05 30.24
C LEU A 263 -8.64 4.12 31.14
N PRO A 264 -7.56 3.82 31.88
CA PRO A 264 -6.73 4.82 32.51
C PRO A 264 -6.08 5.71 31.45
N LEU A 265 -6.44 6.98 31.50
CA LEU A 265 -5.74 8.05 30.81
C LEU A 265 -4.35 8.21 31.44
N PRO A 266 -3.31 8.57 30.67
CA PRO A 266 -1.99 8.84 31.24
C PRO A 266 -2.09 9.99 32.25
N ASP A 267 -1.75 9.67 33.50
CA ASP A 267 -1.84 10.56 34.65
C ASP A 267 -1.06 11.86 34.40
N ARG A 268 -1.73 12.98 34.66
CA ARG A 268 -1.18 14.35 34.62
C ARG A 268 0.06 14.55 35.52
N GLU A 269 0.35 13.60 36.42
CA GLU A 269 1.51 13.68 37.30
C GLU A 269 2.82 13.25 36.63
N SER A 270 2.78 12.33 35.65
CA SER A 270 3.99 11.81 34.98
C SER A 270 4.71 12.87 34.11
N GLU A 271 4.00 13.87 33.60
CA GLU A 271 4.56 14.99 32.84
C GLU A 271 5.20 16.07 33.75
N ARG A 272 4.82 16.12 35.03
CA ARG A 272 5.35 17.12 35.97
C ARG A 272 6.76 16.77 36.47
N PHE A 273 7.14 15.49 36.39
CA PHE A 273 8.45 14.97 36.81
C PHE A 273 9.54 15.06 35.72
N GLN A 274 9.23 15.50 34.50
CA GLN A 274 10.23 15.65 33.43
C GLN A 274 10.82 17.07 33.29
N LYS A 275 10.54 17.99 34.22
CA LYS A 275 11.35 19.22 34.28
C LYS A 275 12.74 18.84 34.82
N PRO A 276 13.83 19.08 34.06
CA PRO A 276 15.17 18.84 34.58
C PRO A 276 15.35 19.63 35.88
N PRO A 277 16.04 19.07 36.89
CA PRO A 277 16.29 19.79 38.13
C PRO A 277 16.96 21.11 37.81
N LYS A 278 16.45 22.18 38.43
CA LYS A 278 17.02 23.52 38.32
C LYS A 278 18.51 23.40 38.67
N PRO A 279 19.45 23.90 37.84
CA PRO A 279 20.86 23.81 38.17
C PRO A 279 21.09 24.44 39.54
N PRO A 280 21.93 23.84 40.40
CA PRO A 280 22.18 24.37 41.73
C PRO A 280 22.60 25.83 41.60
N ARG A 281 21.99 26.68 42.44
CA ARG A 281 22.37 28.09 42.55
C ARG A 281 23.85 28.10 42.89
N GLN A 282 24.68 28.69 42.03
CA GLN A 282 26.08 28.95 42.34
C GLN A 282 26.07 29.83 43.60
N GLU A 283 26.43 29.25 44.74
CA GLU A 283 26.78 30.02 45.91
C GLU A 283 28.07 30.75 45.54
N GLU A 284 27.99 32.07 45.45
CA GLU A 284 29.17 32.92 45.34
C GLU A 284 30.11 32.56 46.51
N PRO A 285 31.39 32.28 46.26
CA PRO A 285 32.31 31.96 47.34
C PRO A 285 32.36 33.14 48.32
N PRO A 286 32.39 32.89 49.64
CA PRO A 286 32.49 33.96 50.62
C PRO A 286 33.74 34.79 50.35
N GLY A 287 33.55 36.11 50.38
CA GLY A 287 34.60 37.10 50.14
C GLY A 287 35.83 36.84 51.01
N TYR A 288 36.98 36.91 50.36
CA TYR A 288 38.29 36.96 51.00
C TYR A 288 38.35 38.21 51.89
N GLU A 289 38.26 38.06 53.21
CA GLU A 289 38.70 39.13 54.12
C GLU A 289 40.23 39.18 54.10
N GLU A 290 40.77 40.22 53.47
CA GLU A 290 42.18 40.60 53.59
C GLU A 290 42.51 40.81 55.08
N GLY A 291 43.28 39.86 55.63
CA GLY A 291 43.90 39.98 56.93
C GLY A 291 44.83 41.19 56.97
N ARG A 292 44.29 42.32 57.43
CA ARG A 292 45.03 43.55 57.67
C ARG A 292 45.99 43.32 58.85
N VAL A 293 47.24 43.04 58.52
CA VAL A 293 48.38 43.17 59.45
C VAL A 293 48.35 44.59 60.03
N ASN A 294 48.31 44.72 61.36
CA ASN A 294 48.88 45.91 61.99
C ASN A 294 49.44 45.65 63.39
N GLN A 295 50.64 46.19 63.53
CA GLN A 295 51.58 46.14 64.64
C GLN A 295 51.09 46.88 65.89
N ARG A 296 51.56 46.45 67.07
CA ARG A 296 52.37 47.22 68.06
C ARG A 296 52.38 46.50 69.41
N ILE A 297 53.53 46.00 69.88
CA ILE A 297 54.47 46.69 70.79
C ILE A 297 53.80 47.30 72.03
N ARG A 298 53.99 46.64 73.19
CA ARG A 298 54.34 47.24 74.50
C ARG A 298 55.15 46.17 75.27
N ARG A 299 56.46 46.41 75.43
CA ARG A 299 57.14 46.74 76.70
C ARG A 299 57.06 45.62 77.74
#